data_AF-A0A0H2V4H8-F1
#
_entry.id   AF-A0A0H2V4H8-F1
#
_cell.length_a   1.000
_cell.length_b   1.000
_cell.length_c   1.000
_cell.angle_alpha   90.00
_cell.angle_beta   90.00
_cell.angle_gamma   90.00
#
_symmetry.space_group_name_H-M   'P 1'
#
loop_
_entity.id
_entity.type
_entity.pdbx_description
1 polymer ?
#
loop_
_entity_poly.entity_id
_entity_poly.type
_entity_poly.pdbx_seq_one_letter_code
_entity_poly.pdbx_strand_id
1 'polypeptide(L)' 'MAKPKYSLETRLVVVNHYLSRHDGARRIAKRFGVEKTSAG' A
#
# COMPACT_ATOMS: atom_id res chain seq x y z
N MET A 1 17.47 -1.77 -15.76
CA MET A 1 16.72 -1.77 -14.47
C MET A 1 17.40 -2.75 -13.54
N ALA A 2 17.80 -2.32 -12.34
CA ALA A 2 18.37 -3.22 -11.35
C ALA A 2 17.34 -4.31 -10.99
N LYS A 3 17.78 -5.57 -10.91
CA LYS A 3 16.92 -6.63 -10.39
C LYS A 3 16.52 -6.28 -8.95
N PRO A 4 15.23 -6.37 -8.60
CA PRO A 4 14.81 -6.15 -7.22
C PRO A 4 15.54 -7.10 -6.29
N LYS A 5 16.10 -6.57 -5.20
CA LYS A 5 16.83 -7.35 -4.18
C LYS A 5 15.94 -8.38 -3.46
N TYR A 6 14.62 -8.21 -3.54
CA TYR A 6 13.62 -9.02 -2.87
C TYR A 6 12.63 -9.62 -3.88
N SER A 7 12.15 -10.82 -3.59
CA SER A 7 11.14 -11.49 -4.41
C SER A 7 9.83 -10.68 -4.47
N LEU A 8 9.00 -11.00 -5.45
CA LEU A 8 7.68 -10.36 -5.60
C LEU A 8 6.82 -10.59 -4.34
N GLU A 9 6.78 -11.82 -3.83
CA GLU A 9 6.04 -12.17 -2.61
C GLU A 9 6.48 -11.33 -1.41
N THR A 10 7.78 -11.21 -1.17
CA THR A 10 8.30 -10.40 -0.04
C THR A 10 7.87 -8.94 -0.17
N ARG A 11 7.90 -8.38 -1.39
CA ARG A 11 7.45 -7.00 -1.63
C ARG A 11 5.95 -6.84 -1.39
N LEU A 12 5.13 -7.82 -1.76
CA LEU A 12 3.69 -7.82 -1.54
C LEU A 12 3.33 -7.90 -0.05
N VAL A 13 4.02 -8.76 0.73
CA VAL A 13 3.82 -8.86 2.18
C VAL A 13 4.11 -7.53 2.86
N VAL A 14 5.20 -6.83 2.48
CA VAL A 14 5.53 -5.52 3.04
C VAL A 14 4.49 -4.46 2.71
N VAL A 15 3.99 -4.45 1.47
CA VAL A 15 2.92 -3.52 1.06
C VAL A 15 1.64 -3.81 1.83
N ASN A 16 1.23 -5.08 1.94
CA ASN A 16 0.04 -5.47 2.70
C ASN A 16 0.15 -5.10 4.19
N HIS A 17 1.31 -5.30 4.81
CA HIS A 17 1.57 -4.88 6.19
C HIS A 17 1.49 -3.36 6.38
N TYR A 18 1.99 -2.59 5.41
CA TYR A 18 1.88 -1.13 5.44
C TYR A 18 0.43 -0.65 5.29
N LEU A 19 -0.34 -1.32 4.42
CA LEU A 19 -1.75 -1.02 4.17
C LEU A 19 -2.69 -1.44 5.31
N SER A 20 -2.41 -2.56 5.96
CA SER A 20 -3.23 -3.13 7.04
C SER A 20 -3.10 -2.34 8.35
N ARG A 21 -2.02 -1.58 8.53
CA ARG A 21 -1.94 -0.63 9.64
C ARG A 21 -2.99 0.45 9.46
N HIS A 22 -3.74 0.72 10.53
CA HIS A 22 -4.97 1.54 10.65
C HIS A 22 -4.96 2.93 9.96
N ASP A 23 -3.79 3.40 9.53
CA ASP A 23 -3.55 4.67 8.83
C ASP A 23 -3.03 4.55 7.39
N GLY A 24 -2.62 3.36 6.94
CA GLY A 24 -1.97 3.15 5.64
C GLY A 24 -2.87 3.55 4.49
N ALA A 25 -4.11 3.03 4.48
CA ALA A 25 -5.12 3.41 3.50
C ALA A 25 -5.46 4.91 3.55
N ARG A 26 -5.55 5.52 4.75
CA ARG A 26 -5.85 6.95 4.92
C ARG A 26 -4.70 7.86 4.44
N ARG A 27 -3.44 7.48 4.71
CA ARG A 27 -2.25 8.21 4.25
C ARG A 27 -2.05 8.10 2.75
N ILE A 28 -2.35 6.95 2.15
CA ILE A 28 -2.27 6.75 0.70
C ILE A 28 -3.39 7.52 -0.01
N ALA A 29 -4.62 7.44 0.48
CA ALA A 29 -5.73 8.26 0.02
C ALA A 29 -5.36 9.75 -0.02
N LYS A 30 -4.80 10.27 1.08
CA LYS A 30 -4.31 11.66 1.16
C LYS A 30 -3.14 11.95 0.21
N ARG A 31 -2.19 11.02 0.06
CA ARG A 31 -0.97 11.23 -0.74
C ARG A 31 -1.23 11.17 -2.25
N PHE A 32 -2.21 10.39 -2.67
CA PHE A 32 -2.53 10.18 -4.09
C PHE A 32 -3.86 10.84 -4.50
N GLY A 33 -4.52 11.58 -3.60
CA GLY A 33 -5.78 12.26 -3.89
C GLY A 33 -6.94 11.30 -4.16
N VAL A 34 -6.88 10.08 -3.63
CA VAL A 34 -7.94 9.09 -3.80
C VAL A 34 -8.93 9.29 -2.66
N GLU A 35 -10.10 9.85 -2.95
CA GLU A 35 -11.20 9.88 -1.99
C GLU A 35 -11.57 8.44 -1.62
N LYS A 36 -11.82 8.20 -0.32
CA LYS A 36 -12.37 6.91 0.10
C LYS A 36 -13.74 6.80 -0.57
N THR A 37 -13.86 5.97 -1.60
CA THR A 37 -15.16 5.51 -2.05
C THR A 37 -15.77 4.78 -0.87
N SER A 38 -16.72 5.43 -0.20
CA SER A 38 -17.54 4.80 0.82
C SER A 38 -18.25 3.68 0.10
N ALA A 39 -17.82 2.43 0.32
CA ALA A 39 -18.63 1.28 -0.05
C ALA A 39 -19.84 1.33 0.88
N GLY A 40 -20.90 1.98 0.39
CA GLY A 40 -22.26 1.80 0.88
C GLY A 40 -22.81 0.47 0.42
#